data_AF-A0A2S5M377-F1
#
_entry.id   AF-A0A2S5M377-F1
#
_cell.length_a   1.000
_cell.length_b   1.000
_cell.length_c   1.000
_cell.angle_alpha   90.00
_cell.angle_beta   90.00
_cell.angle_gamma   90.00
#
_symmetry.space_group_name_H-M   'P 1'
#
loop_
_entity.id
_entity.type
_entity.pdbx_description
1 polymer ?
#
loop_
_entity_poly.entity_id
_entity_poly.type
_entity_poly.pdbx_seq_one_letter_code
_entity_poly.pdbx_strand_id
1 'polypeptide(L)'
;MANTSSIQPVSFTQDTLLVAELIALLEREQAHLVKADVDAIEAILEEKSLLLQRLNLAAKARYQLLQANGFSSNESGMSDWVEKQAKKDITAAWVVFQKSLAQAKELNRLNGTLISKHFNRNQELLNHLQGNNDANSVYGPDGQAKSKGPSRSGLIV
;
A
#
# COMPACT_ATOMS: atom_id res chain seq x y z
N MET A 1 -19.65 -30.20 -38.99
CA MET A 1 -18.26 -30.17 -38.50
C MET A 1 -18.29 -29.46 -37.15
N ALA A 2 -18.20 -30.20 -36.04
CA ALA A 2 -18.31 -29.64 -34.71
C ALA A 2 -16.98 -28.95 -34.34
N ASN A 3 -17.02 -27.62 -34.21
CA ASN A 3 -15.90 -26.83 -33.72
C ASN A 3 -15.76 -27.11 -32.21
N THR A 4 -14.94 -28.10 -31.86
CA THR A 4 -14.56 -28.36 -30.47
C THR A 4 -13.52 -27.32 -30.07
N SER A 5 -13.99 -26.11 -29.77
CA SER A 5 -13.19 -25.13 -29.04
C SER A 5 -12.75 -25.78 -27.74
N SER A 6 -11.49 -26.22 -27.67
CA SER A 6 -10.88 -26.74 -26.46
C SER A 6 -10.85 -25.61 -25.44
N ILE A 7 -11.88 -25.53 -24.60
CA ILE A 7 -11.98 -24.53 -23.54
C ILE A 7 -10.79 -24.77 -22.62
N GLN A 8 -9.88 -23.80 -22.58
CA GLN A 8 -8.70 -23.86 -21.72
C GLN A 8 -9.16 -23.97 -20.25
N PRO A 9 -8.54 -24.86 -19.45
CA PRO A 9 -8.92 -25.03 -18.05
C PRO A 9 -8.59 -23.76 -17.26
N VAL A 10 -9.51 -23.33 -16.39
CA VAL A 10 -9.24 -22.24 -15.45
C VAL A 10 -8.14 -22.68 -14.49
N SER A 11 -7.11 -21.84 -14.31
CA SER A 11 -6.01 -22.04 -13.37
C SER A 11 -5.64 -20.71 -12.71
N PHE A 12 -5.09 -20.78 -11.51
CA PHE A 12 -4.62 -19.65 -10.69
C PHE A 12 -3.22 -19.89 -10.12
N THR A 13 -2.47 -20.84 -10.69
CA THR A 13 -1.08 -21.13 -10.28
C THR A 13 -0.18 -19.94 -10.52
N GLN A 14 -0.31 -19.26 -11.67
CA GLN A 14 0.46 -18.07 -11.98
C GLN A 14 0.15 -16.92 -11.00
N ASP A 15 -1.13 -16.69 -10.69
CA ASP A 15 -1.55 -15.70 -9.68
C ASP A 15 -0.88 -16.00 -8.33
N THR A 16 -0.86 -17.27 -7.92
CA THR A 16 -0.28 -17.69 -6.63
C THR A 16 1.22 -17.41 -6.56
N LEU A 17 1.97 -17.71 -7.64
CA LEU A 17 3.41 -17.42 -7.71
C LEU A 17 3.68 -15.91 -7.65
N LEU A 18 2.92 -15.11 -8.40
CA LEU A 18 3.07 -13.67 -8.42
C LEU A 18 2.73 -13.01 -7.08
N VAL A 19 1.72 -13.54 -6.35
CA VAL A 19 1.40 -13.05 -5.01
C VAL A 19 2.52 -13.41 -4.02
N ALA A 20 3.13 -14.59 -4.13
CA ALA A 20 4.28 -14.95 -3.31
C ALA A 20 5.50 -14.05 -3.58
N GLU A 21 5.80 -13.75 -4.86
CA GLU A 21 6.80 -12.74 -5.24
C GLU A 21 6.48 -11.38 -4.62
N LEU A 22 5.20 -10.98 -4.61
CA LEU A 22 4.77 -9.69 -4.08
C LEU A 22 4.96 -9.63 -2.56
N ILE A 23 4.63 -10.69 -1.84
CA ILE A 23 4.85 -10.77 -0.40
C ILE A 23 6.34 -10.59 -0.09
N ALA A 24 7.22 -11.33 -0.77
CA ALA A 24 8.67 -11.22 -0.55
C ALA A 24 9.19 -9.80 -0.87
N LEU A 25 8.66 -9.15 -1.92
CA LEU A 25 8.99 -7.77 -2.23
C LEU A 25 8.51 -6.78 -1.15
N LEU A 26 7.29 -6.95 -0.64
CA LEU A 26 6.74 -6.10 0.43
C LEU A 26 7.49 -6.29 1.76
N GLU A 27 7.97 -7.49 2.06
CA GLU A 27 8.82 -7.77 3.22
C GLU A 27 10.19 -7.09 3.08
N ARG A 28 10.81 -7.13 1.89
CA ARG A 28 12.02 -6.35 1.60
C ARG A 28 11.77 -4.86 1.76
N GLU A 29 10.69 -4.34 1.17
CA GLU A 29 10.28 -2.93 1.29
C GLU A 29 10.17 -2.54 2.77
N GLN A 30 9.51 -3.37 3.58
CA GLN A 30 9.39 -3.15 5.02
C GLN A 30 10.76 -3.06 5.70
N ALA A 31 11.68 -3.97 5.39
CA ALA A 31 13.02 -3.99 5.98
C ALA A 31 13.83 -2.73 5.66
N HIS A 32 13.73 -2.22 4.42
CA HIS A 32 14.38 -0.96 4.03
C HIS A 32 13.68 0.26 4.63
N LEU A 33 12.35 0.25 4.72
CA LEU A 33 11.57 1.31 5.39
C LEU A 33 11.93 1.43 6.87
N VAL A 34 12.15 0.31 7.57
CA VAL A 34 12.59 0.33 8.97
C VAL A 34 13.98 0.97 9.12
N LYS A 35 14.87 0.76 8.15
CA LYS A 35 16.22 1.33 8.13
C LYS A 35 16.29 2.75 7.56
N ALA A 36 15.21 3.27 6.99
CA ALA A 36 15.15 4.54 6.25
C ALA A 36 16.16 4.61 5.08
N ASP A 37 16.34 3.48 4.39
CA ASP A 37 17.25 3.33 3.24
C ASP A 37 16.55 3.78 1.95
N VAL A 38 16.64 5.07 1.63
CA VAL A 38 15.88 5.71 0.53
C VAL A 38 16.27 5.17 -0.84
N ASP A 39 17.57 4.99 -1.10
CA ASP A 39 18.07 4.49 -2.39
C ASP A 39 17.54 3.08 -2.69
N ALA A 40 17.49 2.20 -1.68
CA ALA A 40 16.93 0.86 -1.83
C ALA A 40 15.40 0.87 -2.00
N ILE A 41 14.69 1.83 -1.39
CA ILE A 41 13.24 1.99 -1.56
C ILE A 41 12.89 2.40 -2.99
N GLU A 42 13.69 3.27 -3.62
CA GLU A 42 13.48 3.69 -5.01
C GLU A 42 13.57 2.50 -5.98
N ALA A 43 14.58 1.64 -5.83
CA ALA A 43 14.72 0.43 -6.65
C ALA A 43 13.53 -0.54 -6.50
N ILE A 44 12.99 -0.65 -5.28
CA ILE A 44 11.82 -1.50 -4.99
C ILE A 44 10.54 -0.99 -5.67
N LEU A 45 10.41 0.31 -5.90
CA LEU A 45 9.23 0.90 -6.53
C LEU A 45 9.04 0.42 -7.97
N GLU A 46 10.14 0.33 -8.73
CA GLU A 46 10.13 -0.17 -10.11
C GLU A 46 9.75 -1.66 -10.14
N GLU A 47 10.37 -2.48 -9.30
CA GLU A 47 10.05 -3.91 -9.15
C GLU A 47 8.56 -4.12 -8.82
N LYS A 48 8.04 -3.32 -7.88
CA LYS A 48 6.64 -3.37 -7.43
C LYS A 48 5.67 -3.02 -8.54
N SER A 49 5.97 -1.97 -9.31
CA SER A 49 5.15 -1.56 -10.46
C SER A 49 5.05 -2.68 -11.51
N LEU A 50 6.18 -3.28 -11.88
CA LEU A 50 6.20 -4.37 -12.86
C LEU A 50 5.42 -5.60 -12.37
N LEU A 51 5.59 -5.95 -11.09
CA LEU A 51 4.91 -7.10 -10.51
C LEU A 51 3.39 -6.90 -10.40
N LEU A 52 2.94 -5.70 -10.03
CA LEU A 52 1.51 -5.35 -10.02
C LEU A 52 0.89 -5.38 -11.43
N GLN A 53 1.64 -4.98 -12.45
CA GLN A 53 1.20 -5.12 -13.85
C GLN A 53 1.04 -6.60 -14.23
N ARG A 54 2.02 -7.46 -13.90
CA ARG A 54 1.93 -8.92 -14.13
C ARG A 54 0.73 -9.54 -13.41
N LEU A 55 0.46 -9.15 -12.17
CA LEU A 55 -0.72 -9.60 -11.41
C LEU A 55 -2.03 -9.20 -12.08
N ASN A 56 -2.13 -7.95 -12.55
CA ASN A 56 -3.32 -7.47 -13.26
C ASN A 56 -3.56 -8.26 -14.56
N LEU A 57 -2.52 -8.58 -15.31
CA LEU A 57 -2.63 -9.39 -16.53
C LEU A 57 -3.06 -10.82 -16.21
N ALA A 58 -2.47 -11.45 -15.18
CA ALA A 58 -2.86 -12.79 -14.74
C ALA A 58 -4.33 -12.85 -14.30
N ALA A 59 -4.78 -11.87 -13.50
CA ALA A 59 -6.17 -11.79 -13.07
C ALA A 59 -7.15 -11.62 -14.25
N LYS A 60 -6.81 -10.77 -15.23
CA LYS A 60 -7.60 -10.61 -16.46
C LYS A 60 -7.70 -11.91 -17.25
N ALA A 61 -6.59 -12.62 -17.42
CA ALA A 61 -6.56 -13.91 -18.10
C ALA A 61 -7.43 -14.95 -17.35
N ARG A 62 -7.32 -15.03 -16.02
CA ARG A 62 -8.16 -15.88 -15.17
C ARG A 62 -9.65 -15.57 -15.35
N TYR A 63 -10.04 -14.31 -15.38
CA TYR A 63 -11.43 -13.89 -15.59
C TYR A 63 -11.97 -14.18 -16.99
N GLN A 64 -11.14 -14.06 -18.03
CA GLN A 64 -11.50 -14.47 -19.38
C GLN A 64 -11.73 -15.99 -19.47
N LEU A 65 -10.88 -16.78 -18.81
CA LEU A 65 -11.06 -18.23 -18.72
C LEU A 65 -12.34 -18.61 -17.96
N LEU A 66 -12.66 -17.92 -16.85
CA LEU A 66 -13.92 -18.14 -16.14
C LEU A 66 -15.13 -17.90 -17.04
N GLN A 67 -15.13 -16.78 -17.77
CA GLN A 67 -16.19 -16.45 -18.72
C GLN A 67 -16.33 -17.52 -19.81
N ALA A 68 -15.22 -17.97 -20.39
CA ALA A 68 -15.21 -19.03 -21.39
C ALA A 68 -15.72 -20.37 -20.86
N ASN A 69 -15.61 -20.61 -19.56
CA ASN A 69 -16.13 -21.80 -18.87
C ASN A 69 -17.57 -21.62 -18.34
N GLY A 70 -18.24 -20.51 -18.66
CA GLY A 70 -19.63 -20.24 -18.28
C GLY A 70 -19.82 -19.68 -16.86
N PHE A 71 -18.77 -19.15 -16.25
CA PHE A 71 -18.81 -18.50 -14.94
C PHE A 71 -18.70 -16.97 -15.06
N SER A 72 -19.05 -16.27 -13.99
CA SER A 72 -18.84 -14.83 -13.90
C SER A 72 -17.35 -14.48 -13.96
N SER A 73 -16.98 -13.41 -14.66
CA SER A 73 -15.60 -12.91 -14.79
C SER A 73 -15.14 -12.11 -13.58
N ASN A 74 -15.32 -12.67 -12.38
CA ASN A 74 -15.02 -12.02 -11.10
C ASN A 74 -14.74 -13.07 -10.01
N GLU A 75 -14.48 -12.61 -8.77
CA GLU A 75 -14.16 -13.50 -7.65
C GLU A 75 -15.33 -14.40 -7.21
N SER A 76 -16.58 -14.00 -7.46
CA SER A 76 -17.75 -14.87 -7.23
C SER A 76 -17.70 -16.04 -8.19
N GLY A 77 -17.49 -15.79 -9.48
CA GLY A 77 -17.36 -16.85 -10.48
C GLY A 77 -16.16 -17.76 -10.23
N MET A 78 -15.07 -17.25 -9.63
CA MET A 78 -13.97 -18.10 -9.19
C MET A 78 -14.38 -19.04 -8.06
N SER A 79 -15.12 -18.53 -7.06
CA SER A 79 -15.61 -19.34 -5.95
C SER A 79 -16.58 -20.42 -6.43
N ASP A 80 -17.52 -20.06 -7.30
CA ASP A 80 -18.46 -20.99 -7.94
C ASP A 80 -17.73 -22.06 -8.77
N TRP A 81 -16.68 -21.66 -9.50
CA TRP A 81 -15.85 -22.59 -10.27
C TRP A 81 -15.13 -23.59 -9.37
N VAL A 82 -14.50 -23.13 -8.29
CA VAL A 82 -13.80 -23.99 -7.32
C VAL A 82 -14.78 -24.99 -6.68
N GLU A 83 -15.97 -24.54 -6.30
CA GLU A 83 -17.01 -25.40 -5.74
C GLU A 83 -17.46 -26.47 -6.75
N LYS A 84 -17.69 -26.08 -8.01
CA LYS A 84 -18.08 -27.02 -9.08
C LYS A 84 -17.02 -28.07 -9.39
N GLN A 85 -15.74 -27.79 -9.17
CA GLN A 85 -14.69 -28.80 -9.37
C GLN A 85 -14.80 -29.96 -8.36
N ALA A 86 -15.37 -29.74 -7.16
CA ALA A 86 -15.52 -30.72 -6.10
C ALA A 86 -14.22 -31.49 -5.74
N LYS A 87 -13.04 -30.89 -5.99
CA LYS A 87 -11.72 -31.46 -5.70
C LYS A 87 -11.08 -30.76 -4.51
N LYS A 88 -10.79 -31.53 -3.45
CA LYS A 88 -10.19 -31.02 -2.22
C LYS A 88 -8.90 -30.22 -2.45
N ASP A 89 -8.04 -30.67 -3.35
CA ASP A 89 -6.76 -30.00 -3.64
C ASP A 89 -6.96 -28.61 -4.24
N ILE A 90 -7.94 -28.45 -5.14
CA ILE A 90 -8.27 -27.16 -5.76
C ILE A 90 -8.84 -26.21 -4.72
N THR A 91 -9.76 -26.69 -3.88
CA THR A 91 -10.32 -25.90 -2.79
C THR A 91 -9.25 -25.48 -1.78
N ALA A 92 -8.35 -26.37 -1.40
CA ALA A 92 -7.24 -26.06 -0.49
C ALA A 92 -6.29 -25.01 -1.11
N ALA A 93 -5.90 -25.18 -2.37
CA ALA A 93 -5.07 -24.21 -3.08
C ALA A 93 -5.75 -22.84 -3.19
N TRP A 94 -7.06 -22.81 -3.42
CA TRP A 94 -7.84 -21.56 -3.45
C TRP A 94 -7.82 -20.83 -2.11
N VAL A 95 -8.04 -21.55 -1.01
CA VAL A 95 -7.98 -20.98 0.34
C VAL A 95 -6.57 -20.44 0.65
N VAL A 96 -5.53 -21.17 0.27
CA VAL A 96 -4.14 -20.71 0.43
C VAL A 96 -3.90 -19.43 -0.35
N PHE A 97 -4.32 -19.38 -1.62
CA PHE A 97 -4.21 -18.18 -2.45
C PHE A 97 -4.92 -16.97 -1.84
N GLN A 98 -6.15 -17.14 -1.33
CA GLN A 98 -6.89 -16.08 -0.65
C GLN A 98 -6.16 -15.58 0.61
N LYS A 99 -5.55 -16.49 1.38
CA LYS A 99 -4.73 -16.11 2.55
C LYS A 99 -3.49 -15.32 2.15
N SER A 100 -2.80 -15.72 1.09
CA SER A 100 -1.64 -14.98 0.57
C SER A 100 -2.03 -13.57 0.10
N LEU A 101 -3.18 -13.41 -0.57
CA LEU A 101 -3.70 -12.09 -0.92
C LEU A 101 -3.98 -11.22 0.32
N ALA A 102 -4.55 -11.79 1.37
CA ALA A 102 -4.79 -11.09 2.62
C ALA A 102 -3.47 -10.65 3.30
N GLN A 103 -2.46 -11.51 3.31
CA GLN A 103 -1.12 -11.18 3.81
C GLN A 103 -0.49 -10.03 3.01
N ALA A 104 -0.53 -10.07 1.68
CA ALA A 104 0.00 -9.01 0.84
C ALA A 104 -0.68 -7.66 1.11
N LYS A 105 -2.01 -7.64 1.32
CA LYS A 105 -2.76 -6.43 1.70
C LYS A 105 -2.31 -5.88 3.05
N GLU A 106 -2.11 -6.75 4.04
CA GLU A 106 -1.68 -6.32 5.37
C GLU A 106 -0.25 -5.77 5.37
N LEU A 107 0.69 -6.44 4.67
CA LEU A 107 2.04 -5.93 4.49
C LEU A 107 2.05 -4.55 3.80
N ASN A 108 1.23 -4.39 2.76
CA ASN A 108 1.09 -3.10 2.10
C ASN A 108 0.57 -2.00 3.04
N ARG A 109 -0.42 -2.32 3.89
CA ARG A 109 -0.95 -1.40 4.90
C ARG A 109 0.12 -0.99 5.92
N LEU A 110 0.90 -1.96 6.41
CA LEU A 110 2.00 -1.72 7.34
C LEU A 110 3.09 -0.83 6.72
N ASN A 111 3.49 -1.12 5.48
CA ASN A 111 4.49 -0.34 4.75
C ASN A 111 3.98 1.10 4.53
N GLY A 112 2.72 1.29 4.14
CA GLY A 112 2.10 2.61 4.03
C GLY A 112 2.12 3.39 5.36
N THR A 113 1.90 2.71 6.48
CA THR A 113 1.98 3.33 7.82
C THR A 113 3.41 3.81 8.14
N LEU A 114 4.44 3.03 7.78
CA LEU A 114 5.84 3.42 7.96
C LEU A 114 6.20 4.64 7.10
N ILE A 115 5.76 4.65 5.84
CA ILE A 115 5.96 5.78 4.92
C ILE A 115 5.35 7.05 5.51
N SER A 116 4.08 7.01 5.96
CA SER A 116 3.43 8.16 6.59
C SER A 116 4.16 8.65 7.84
N LYS A 117 4.72 7.74 8.65
CA LYS A 117 5.49 8.10 9.84
C LYS A 117 6.78 8.86 9.47
N HIS A 118 7.51 8.40 8.45
CA HIS A 118 8.69 9.09 7.94
C HIS A 118 8.35 10.48 7.39
N PHE A 119 7.27 10.58 6.62
CA PHE A 119 6.79 11.85 6.09
C PHE A 119 6.48 12.87 7.19
N ASN A 120 5.70 12.48 8.20
CA ASN A 120 5.34 13.37 9.32
C ASN A 120 6.58 13.84 10.09
N ARG A 121 7.52 12.92 10.38
CA ARG A 121 8.78 13.27 11.06
C ARG A 121 9.61 14.25 10.23
N ASN A 122 9.71 14.05 8.92
CA ASN A 122 10.43 14.97 8.05
C ASN A 122 9.76 16.35 8.01
N GLN A 123 8.43 16.41 7.98
CA GLN A 123 7.71 17.68 8.04
C GLN A 123 7.92 18.41 9.37
N GLU A 124 7.91 17.71 10.51
CA GLU A 124 8.21 18.29 11.83
C GLU A 124 9.63 18.85 11.88
N LEU A 125 10.63 18.11 11.36
CA LEU A 125 12.00 18.58 11.28
C LEU A 125 12.15 19.80 10.36
N LEU A 126 11.49 19.80 9.21
CA LEU A 126 11.47 20.96 8.31
C LEU A 126 10.83 22.18 8.97
N ASN A 127 9.71 22.00 9.69
CA ASN A 127 9.05 23.09 10.43
C ASN A 127 9.98 23.64 11.53
N HIS A 128 10.72 22.77 12.23
CA HIS A 128 11.71 23.21 13.23
C HIS A 128 12.88 23.97 12.59
N LEU A 129 13.41 23.48 11.46
CA LEU A 129 14.53 24.11 10.75
C LEU A 129 14.15 25.44 10.07
N GLN A 130 12.93 25.54 9.54
CA GLN A 130 12.42 26.78 8.95
C GLN A 130 12.14 27.86 10.00
N GLY A 131 12.17 27.47 11.29
CA GLY A 131 11.78 28.29 12.40
C GLY A 131 10.28 28.56 12.35
N ASN A 132 9.62 28.59 13.50
CA ASN A 132 8.36 29.30 13.60
C ASN A 132 8.63 30.79 13.31
N ASN A 133 8.62 31.19 12.03
CA ASN A 133 8.63 32.59 11.61
C ASN A 133 7.38 33.35 12.13
N ASP A 134 6.41 32.64 12.71
CA ASP A 134 5.19 33.21 13.27
C ASP A 134 5.19 33.36 14.80
N ALA A 135 6.30 33.10 15.51
CA ALA A 135 6.29 33.17 16.98
C ALA A 135 7.56 33.77 17.61
N ASN A 136 8.02 34.94 17.15
CA ASN A 136 8.64 35.99 18.00
C ASN A 136 9.22 37.14 17.14
N SER A 137 8.37 38.00 16.59
CA SER A 137 8.79 39.40 16.43
C SER A 137 8.65 40.11 17.78
N VAL A 138 9.53 39.76 18.72
CA VAL A 138 9.72 40.48 19.99
C VAL A 138 10.96 41.39 19.93
N TYR A 139 11.80 41.21 18.91
CA TYR A 139 12.95 42.06 18.66
C TYR A 139 12.85 42.64 17.24
N GLY A 140 12.53 43.93 17.16
CA GLY A 140 12.77 44.69 15.93
C GLY A 140 14.29 44.86 15.71
N PRO A 141 14.74 45.13 14.47
CA PRO A 141 16.15 45.35 14.15
C PRO A 141 16.83 46.48 14.96
N ASP A 142 16.06 47.35 15.64
CA ASP A 142 16.57 48.39 16.57
C ASP A 142 16.53 47.98 18.06
N GLY A 143 16.30 46.71 18.40
CA GLY A 143 16.49 46.20 19.78
C GLY A 143 15.53 46.71 20.86
N GLN A 144 14.45 47.40 20.50
CA GLN A 144 13.52 47.96 21.49
C GLN A 144 12.38 46.99 21.83
N ALA A 145 12.51 46.29 22.96
CA ALA A 145 11.41 45.57 23.58
C ALA A 145 10.45 46.57 24.26
N LYS A 146 9.24 46.75 23.72
CA LYS A 146 8.19 47.49 24.45
C LYS A 146 7.74 46.63 25.63
N SER A 147 8.21 46.98 26.83
CA SER A 147 7.73 46.39 28.07
C SER A 147 6.22 46.65 28.19
N LYS A 148 5.44 45.58 28.38
CA LYS A 148 4.05 45.66 28.82
C LYS A 148 4.07 46.20 30.26
N GLY A 149 3.98 47.52 30.40
CA GLY A 149 3.89 48.18 31.70
C GLY A 149 2.59 47.79 32.43
N PRO A 150 2.61 47.62 33.76
CA PRO A 150 1.44 47.17 34.51
C PRO A 150 0.45 48.32 34.70
N SER A 151 -0.78 48.17 34.19
CA SER A 151 -1.89 49.05 34.57
C SER A 151 -2.30 48.75 36.02
N ARG A 152 -1.75 49.52 36.97
CA ARG A 152 -2.21 49.55 38.36
C ARG A 152 -3.32 50.58 38.51
N SER A 153 -4.46 50.13 39.02
CA SER A 153 -5.55 50.93 39.58
C SER A 153 -5.09 51.87 40.69
N GLY A 154 -5.71 53.05 40.78
CA GLY A 154 -5.75 53.93 41.97
C GLY A 154 -5.79 55.42 41.57
N LEU A 155 -6.90 56.16 41.65
CA LEU A 155 -7.59 56.79 42.81
C LEU A 155 -7.18 58.29 43.02
N ILE A 156 -8.20 59.17 43.17
CA ILE A 156 -8.26 60.58 43.71
C ILE A 156 -7.56 61.68 42.87
N VAL A 157 -8.09 62.89 42.61
CA VAL A 157 -8.91 63.87 43.38
C VAL A 157 -10.02 64.47 42.52
#